data_AF-A0A920M6R4-F1
#
_entry.id   AF-A0A920M6R4-F1
#
_cell.length_a   1.000
_cell.length_b   1.000
_cell.length_c   1.000
_cell.angle_alpha   90.00
_cell.angle_beta   90.00
_cell.angle_gamma   90.00
#
_symmetry.space_group_name_H-M   'P 1'
#
loop_
_entity.id
_entity.type
_entity.pdbx_description
1 polymer ?
#
loop_
_entity_poly.entity_id
_entity_poly.type
_entity_poly.pdbx_seq_one_letter_code
_entity_poly.pdbx_strand_id
1 'polypeptide(L)' 'MGNNEPEQDNECGVIINTASVAAFDGQIGQAAYSASKAGVAGMTLPMQKI' A
#
# COMPACT_ATOMS: atom_id res chain seq x y z
N MET A 1 -10.62 -6.79 -5.20
CA MET A 1 -11.41 -6.48 -3.98
C MET A 1 -10.97 -7.48 -2.92
N GLY A 2 -10.87 -7.06 -1.65
CA GLY A 2 -10.32 -7.90 -0.58
C GLY A 2 -11.19 -9.13 -0.28
N ASN A 3 -10.56 -10.24 0.10
CA ASN A 3 -11.22 -11.51 0.45
C ASN A 3 -11.52 -11.61 1.96
N ASN A 4 -11.64 -10.47 2.64
CA ASN A 4 -11.92 -10.37 4.06
C ASN A 4 -13.39 -10.66 4.33
N GLU A 5 -13.66 -11.34 5.46
CA GLU A 5 -15.03 -11.62 5.91
C GLU A 5 -15.73 -10.30 6.23
N PRO A 6 -16.98 -10.12 5.77
CA PRO A 6 -17.74 -8.92 6.07
C PRO A 6 -18.11 -8.87 7.56
N GLU A 7 -18.14 -7.65 8.12
CA GLU A 7 -18.62 -7.38 9.49
C GLU A 7 -20.14 -7.60 9.62
N GLN A 8 -20.67 -7.50 10.85
CA GLN A 8 -22.09 -7.78 11.16
C GLN A 8 -23.10 -7.07 10.22
N ASP A 9 -22.76 -5.88 9.75
CA ASP A 9 -23.60 -5.06 8.86
C ASP A 9 -23.28 -5.23 7.36
N ASN A 10 -22.56 -6.30 6.99
CA ASN A 10 -22.09 -6.58 5.62
C ASN A 10 -21.08 -5.57 5.05
N GLU A 11 -20.33 -4.88 5.92
CA GLU A 11 -19.31 -3.93 5.50
C GLU A 11 -17.93 -4.60 5.36
N CYS A 12 -17.17 -4.18 4.34
CA CYS A 12 -15.78 -4.56 4.16
C CYS A 12 -14.92 -3.30 4.18
N GLY A 13 -14.09 -3.14 5.21
CA GLY A 13 -13.15 -2.02 5.32
C GLY A 13 -12.15 -2.01 4.16
N VAL A 14 -11.83 -0.82 3.66
CA VAL A 14 -10.82 -0.61 2.61
C VAL A 14 -9.83 0.46 3.06
N ILE A 15 -8.54 0.14 2.93
CA ILE A 15 -7.44 1.09 3.16
C ILE A 15 -6.78 1.40 1.81
N ILE A 16 -6.61 2.68 1.50
CA ILE A 16 -5.97 3.16 0.28
C ILE A 16 -4.73 3.97 0.65
N ASN A 17 -3.56 3.48 0.23
CA ASN A 17 -2.30 4.15 0.44
C ASN A 17 -1.81 4.83 -0.85
N THR A 18 -1.42 6.11 -0.76
CA THR A 18 -0.84 6.83 -1.90
C THR A 18 0.65 6.54 -2.04
N ALA A 19 1.00 5.63 -2.95
CA ALA A 19 2.38 5.35 -3.36
C ALA A 19 2.88 6.36 -4.43
N SER A 20 3.92 6.00 -5.17
CA SER A 20 4.45 6.77 -6.31
C SER A 20 5.17 5.85 -7.27
N VAL A 21 5.28 6.23 -8.56
CA VAL A 21 6.09 5.52 -9.55
C VAL A 21 7.58 5.50 -9.17
N ALA A 22 8.03 6.51 -8.42
CA ALA A 22 9.39 6.58 -7.87
C ALA A 22 9.74 5.38 -6.96
N ALA A 23 8.76 4.62 -6.49
CA ALA A 23 8.99 3.38 -5.73
C ALA A 23 9.66 2.28 -6.56
N PHE A 24 9.48 2.28 -7.89
CA PHE A 24 9.91 1.20 -8.77
C PHE A 24 11.10 1.61 -9.64
N ASP A 25 10.96 2.73 -10.35
CA ASP A 25 11.98 3.20 -11.28
C ASP A 25 13.00 4.14 -10.61
N GLY A 26 12.73 4.53 -9.36
CA GLY A 26 13.46 5.57 -8.67
C GLY A 26 13.25 6.96 -9.30
N GLN A 27 13.73 7.99 -8.62
CA GLN A 27 13.77 9.33 -9.16
C GLN A 27 15.11 9.98 -8.79
N ILE A 28 15.81 10.52 -9.80
CA ILE A 28 17.12 11.16 -9.63
C ILE A 28 17.00 12.30 -8.61
N GLY A 29 17.92 12.32 -7.64
CA GLY A 29 17.92 13.30 -6.55
C GLY A 29 16.88 13.04 -5.45
N GLN A 30 16.09 11.96 -5.54
CA GLN A 30 15.01 11.64 -4.61
C GLN A 30 15.13 10.24 -4.02
N ALA A 31 16.34 9.85 -3.60
CA ALA A 31 16.60 8.54 -3.00
C ALA A 31 15.73 8.28 -1.75
N ALA A 32 15.66 9.26 -0.83
CA ALA A 32 14.86 9.12 0.39
C ALA A 32 13.35 8.97 0.09
N TYR A 33 12.82 9.76 -0.84
CA TYR A 33 11.41 9.69 -1.24
C TYR A 33 11.08 8.37 -1.95
N SER A 34 11.96 7.92 -2.85
CA SER A 34 11.83 6.63 -3.54
C SER A 34 11.80 5.48 -2.52
N ALA A 35 12.68 5.51 -1.52
CA ALA A 35 12.68 4.53 -0.42
C ALA A 35 11.38 4.58 0.40
N SER A 36 10.89 5.77 0.78
CA SER A 36 9.62 5.90 1.50
C SER A 36 8.44 5.32 0.71
N LYS A 37 8.39 5.57 -0.61
CA LYS A 37 7.29 5.08 -1.47
C LYS A 37 7.41 3.60 -1.77
N ALA A 38 8.62 3.06 -1.86
CA ALA A 38 8.87 1.61 -1.92
C ALA A 38 8.39 0.92 -0.63
N GLY A 39 8.60 1.52 0.54
CA GLY A 39 8.06 1.03 1.80
C GLY A 39 6.53 0.92 1.79
N VAL A 40 5.84 2.00 1.37
CA VAL A 40 4.37 2.01 1.26
C VAL A 40 3.86 0.94 0.27
N ALA A 41 4.49 0.80 -0.89
CA ALA A 41 4.13 -0.23 -1.86
C ALA A 41 4.35 -1.65 -1.30
N GLY A 42 5.51 -1.88 -0.68
CA GLY A 42 5.91 -3.17 -0.12
C GLY A 42 5.05 -3.64 1.06
N MET A 43 4.46 -2.71 1.82
CA MET A 43 3.57 -3.07 2.95
C MET A 43 2.18 -3.53 2.52
N THR A 44 1.76 -3.22 1.29
CA THR A 44 0.36 -3.44 0.86
C THR A 44 -0.06 -4.91 0.92
N LEU A 45 0.78 -5.83 0.42
CA LEU A 45 0.50 -7.27 0.45
C LEU A 45 0.59 -7.90 1.86
N PRO A 46 1.65 -7.66 2.66
CA PRO A 46 1.73 -8.24 3.99
C PRO A 46 0.67 -7.70 4.97
N MET A 47 0.22 -6.45 4.81
CA MET A 47 -0.86 -5.89 5.65
C MET A 47 -2.23 -6.49 5.37
N GLN A 48 -2.48 -7.05 4.20
CA GLN A 48 -3.82 -7.49 3.79
C GLN A 48 -4.43 -8.59 4.69
N LYS A 49 -3.59 -9.32 5.42
CA LYS A 49 -4.01 -10.45 6.28
C LYS A 49 -3.98 -10.15 7.78
N ILE A 50 -3.74 -8.89 8.15
CA ILE A 50 -3.91 -8.42 9.53
C ILE A 50 -5.37 -7.97 9.66
#